data_AF-A0A376TST5-F1
#
_entry.id   AF-A0A376TST5-F1
#
_cell.length_a   1.000
_cell.length_b   1.000
_cell.length_c   1.000
_cell.angle_alpha   90.00
_cell.angle_beta   90.00
_cell.angle_gamma   90.00
#
_symmetry.space_group_name_H-M   'P 1'
#
loop_
_entity.id
_entity.type
_entity.pdbx_description
1 polymer ?
#
loop_
_entity_poly.entity_id
_entity_poly.type
_entity_poly.pdbx_seq_one_letter_code
_entity_poly.pdbx_strand_id
1 'polypeptide(L)' 'MRLSDYFPESSISVIHSAKDWQEAIDFSMVSLLDKNYISENYIQAIKDSTINNGPYYILHQAWQCLMRDRNVGA' A
#
# COMPACT_ATOMS: atom_id res chain seq x y z
N MET A 1 19.22 -13.88 -7.94
CA MET A 1 18.18 -12.85 -7.82
C MET A 1 18.20 -12.36 -6.40
N ARG A 2 18.57 -11.10 -6.20
CA ARG A 2 18.65 -10.45 -4.89
C ARG A 2 17.43 -9.57 -4.71
N LEU A 3 16.98 -9.39 -3.47
CA LEU A 3 15.85 -8.52 -3.16
C LEU A 3 16.10 -7.09 -3.67
N SER A 4 17.35 -6.61 -3.58
CA SER A 4 17.80 -5.31 -4.09
C SER A 4 17.50 -5.08 -5.57
N ASP A 5 17.44 -6.14 -6.38
CA ASP A 5 17.26 -6.03 -7.83
C ASP A 5 15.84 -5.53 -8.19
N TYR A 6 14.90 -5.57 -7.23
CA TYR A 6 13.51 -5.14 -7.38
C TYR A 6 13.23 -3.71 -6.91
N PHE A 7 14.19 -3.06 -6.26
CA PHE A 7 14.02 -1.73 -5.68
C PHE A 7 14.68 -0.70 -6.58
N PRO A 8 13.94 -0.04 -7.48
CA PRO A 8 14.49 1.04 -8.28
C PRO A 8 14.84 2.24 -7.37
N GLU A 9 15.68 3.17 -7.82
CA GLU A 9 15.99 4.36 -7.02
C GLU A 9 14.71 5.08 -6.55
N SER A 10 14.72 5.58 -5.31
CA SER A 10 13.56 6.23 -4.66
C SER A 10 12.34 5.34 -4.38
N SER A 11 12.50 4.01 -4.39
CA SER A 11 11.43 3.05 -4.00
C SER A 11 11.25 2.86 -2.50
N ILE A 12 12.14 3.40 -1.67
CA ILE A 12 12.09 3.29 -0.22
C ILE A 12 11.84 4.68 0.37
N SER A 13 10.74 4.80 1.11
CA SER A 13 10.28 6.05 1.72
C SER A 13 9.97 5.84 3.21
N VAL A 14 10.34 6.82 4.03
CA VAL A 14 9.97 6.85 5.47
C VAL A 14 9.01 8.01 5.67
N ILE A 15 7.79 7.69 6.10
CA ILE A 15 6.69 8.64 6.24
C ILE A 15 6.26 8.65 7.69
N HIS A 16 5.99 9.85 8.24
CA HIS A 16 5.65 10.01 9.65
C HIS A 16 4.30 9.36 10.01
N SER A 17 3.29 9.55 9.16
CA SER A 17 1.95 9.00 9.33
C SER A 17 1.19 9.00 8.01
N ALA A 18 0.28 8.04 7.84
CA ALA A 18 -0.79 8.10 6.86
C ALA A 18 -2.12 8.36 7.58
N LYS A 19 -3.02 9.10 6.93
CA LYS A 19 -4.37 9.42 7.39
C LYS A 19 -5.24 8.17 7.48
N ASP A 20 -5.19 7.35 6.45
CA ASP A 20 -5.93 6.11 6.30
C ASP A 20 -5.12 5.08 5.52
N TRP A 21 -5.66 3.87 5.40
CA TRP A 21 -5.00 2.77 4.72
C TRP A 21 -4.92 2.97 3.20
N GLN A 22 -5.82 3.78 2.62
CA GLN A 22 -5.81 4.08 1.18
C GLN A 22 -4.63 4.99 0.84
N GLU A 23 -4.38 6.01 1.66
CA GLU A 23 -3.22 6.89 1.53
C GLU A 23 -1.91 6.11 1.76
N ALA A 24 -1.90 5.15 2.68
CA ALA A 24 -0.74 4.26 2.85
C ALA A 24 -0.43 3.43 1.59
N ILE A 25 -1.47 2.97 0.87
CA ILE A 25 -1.30 2.31 -0.43
C ILE A 25 -0.75 3.29 -1.47
N ASP A 26 -1.30 4.51 -1.56
CA ASP A 26 -0.83 5.52 -2.50
C ASP A 26 0.66 5.83 -2.30
N PHE A 27 1.08 6.04 -1.05
CA PHE A 27 2.49 6.25 -0.72
C PHE A 27 3.39 5.08 -1.09
N SER A 28 2.90 3.84 -0.93
CA SER A 28 3.68 2.65 -1.30
C SER A 28 3.83 2.48 -2.82
N MET A 29 2.91 3.03 -3.60
CA MET A 29 2.81 2.82 -5.04
C MET A 29 3.34 3.99 -5.87
N VAL A 30 3.45 5.19 -5.30
CA VAL A 30 3.89 6.41 -6.02
C VAL A 30 5.22 6.22 -6.75
N SER A 31 6.22 5.62 -6.11
CA SER A 31 7.54 5.39 -6.72
C SER A 31 7.49 4.44 -7.93
N LEU A 32 6.52 3.53 -7.96
CA LEU A 32 6.29 2.61 -9.08
C LEU A 32 5.49 3.29 -10.20
N LEU A 33 4.52 4.13 -9.82
CA LEU A 33 3.71 4.91 -10.75
C LEU A 33 4.56 5.94 -11.51
N ASP A 34 5.42 6.67 -10.80
CA ASP A 34 6.33 7.67 -11.38
C ASP A 34 7.29 7.05 -12.40
N LYS A 35 7.64 5.78 -12.24
CA LYS A 35 8.49 5.02 -13.17
C LYS A 35 7.72 4.27 -14.25
N ASN A 36 6.40 4.46 -14.33
CA ASN A 36 5.49 3.77 -15.25
C ASN A 36 5.56 2.23 -15.17
N TYR A 37 5.92 1.67 -14.00
CA TYR A 37 5.86 0.22 -13.78
C TYR A 37 4.42 -0.27 -13.56
N ILE A 38 3.57 0.62 -13.09
CA ILE A 38 2.14 0.40 -12.86
C ILE A 38 1.35 1.58 -13.42
N SER A 39 0.03 1.43 -13.51
CA SER A 39 -0.90 2.50 -13.84
C SER A 39 -1.73 2.90 -12.63
N GLU A 40 -2.37 4.07 -12.68
CA GLU A 40 -3.32 4.50 -11.64
C GLU A 40 -4.45 3.48 -11.43
N ASN A 41 -4.87 2.79 -12.50
CA ASN A 41 -5.88 1.73 -12.45
C ASN A 41 -5.43 0.55 -11.57
N TYR A 42 -4.13 0.26 -11.52
CA TYR A 42 -3.59 -0.79 -10.66
C TYR A 42 -3.78 -0.45 -9.17
N ILE A 43 -3.52 0.80 -8.80
CA ILE A 43 -3.69 1.29 -7.43
C ILE A 43 -5.17 1.20 -7.03
N GLN A 44 -6.07 1.62 -7.92
CA GLN A 44 -7.51 1.50 -7.65
C GLN A 44 -7.99 0.05 -7.55
N ALA A 45 -7.52 -0.84 -8.41
CA ALA A 45 -7.87 -2.26 -8.33
C ALA A 45 -7.47 -2.88 -6.98
N ILE A 46 -6.33 -2.47 -6.39
CA ILE A 46 -5.93 -2.91 -5.05
C ILE A 46 -6.90 -2.38 -4.00
N LYS A 47 -7.25 -1.09 -4.05
CA LYS A 47 -8.17 -0.46 -3.10
C LYS A 47 -9.55 -1.12 -3.15
N ASP A 48 -10.10 -1.31 -4.35
CA ASP A 48 -11.39 -1.97 -4.57
C ASP A 48 -11.36 -3.43 -4.10
N SER A 49 -10.29 -4.16 -4.40
CA SER A 49 -10.13 -5.55 -3.93
C SER A 49 -10.01 -5.63 -2.42
N THR A 50 -9.34 -4.64 -1.79
CA THR A 50 -9.20 -4.57 -0.33
C THR A 50 -10.54 -4.29 0.34
N ILE A 51 -11.38 -3.43 -0.24
CA ILE A 51 -12.73 -3.14 0.26
C ILE A 51 -13.62 -4.39 0.13
N ASN A 52 -13.57 -5.06 -1.01
CA ASN A 52 -14.48 -6.18 -1.30
C ASN A 52 -14.08 -7.49 -0.61
N ASN A 53 -12.78 -7.77 -0.50
CA ASN A 53 -12.27 -9.06 -0.02
C ASN A 53 -11.54 -8.98 1.32
N GLY A 54 -11.35 -7.77 1.85
CA GLY A 54 -10.39 -7.51 2.93
C GLY A 54 -8.94 -7.51 2.43
N PRO A 55 -7.99 -7.11 3.29
CA PRO A 55 -6.58 -6.98 2.92
C PRO A 55 -5.88 -8.34 2.86
N TYR A 56 -5.93 -8.98 1.69
CA TYR A 56 -5.38 -10.32 1.41
C TYR A 56 -3.85 -10.41 1.41
N TYR A 57 -3.15 -9.28 1.44
CA TYR A 57 -1.70 -9.16 1.34
C TYR A 57 -1.02 -8.87 2.69
N ILE A 58 -1.76 -8.92 3.80
CA ILE A 58 -1.20 -8.77 5.15
C ILE A 58 -0.59 -10.11 5.59
N LEU A 59 0.74 -10.15 5.67
CA LEU A 59 1.48 -11.36 6.01
C LEU A 59 1.69 -11.56 7.52
N HIS A 60 1.49 -10.51 8.33
CA HIS A 60 1.70 -10.57 9.77
C HIS A 60 0.76 -9.63 10.53
N GLN A 61 0.35 -10.05 11.74
CA GLN A 61 -0.65 -9.35 12.56
C GLN A 61 -0.27 -7.90 12.89
N ALA A 62 1.02 -7.63 13.09
CA ALA A 62 1.52 -6.27 13.34
C ALA A 62 1.21 -5.29 12.19
N TRP A 63 1.07 -5.78 10.96
CA TRP A 63 0.78 -4.96 9.78
C TRP A 63 -0.73 -4.73 9.60
N GLN A 64 -1.57 -5.48 10.30
CA GLN A 64 -3.02 -5.34 10.25
C GLN A 64 -3.53 -4.07 10.93
N CYS A 65 -2.80 -3.53 11.92
CA CYS A 65 -3.19 -2.31 12.65
C CYS A 65 -3.32 -1.08 11.74
N LEU A 66 -2.60 -1.04 10.62
CA LEU A 66 -2.68 0.06 9.64
C LEU A 66 -3.94 0.01 8.76
N MET A 67 -4.60 -1.15 8.69
CA MET A 67 -5.76 -1.41 7.82
C MET A 67 -7.09 -1.44 8.56
N ARG A 68 -7.09 -1.36 9.90
CA ARG A 68 -8.32 -1.39 10.69
C ARG A 68 -8.94 0.01 10.67
N ASP A 69 -10.04 0.15 9.93
CA ASP A 69 -10.82 1.38 9.89
C ASP A 69 -11.22 1.79 11.32
N ARG A 70 -10.73 2.95 11.79
CA ARG A 70 -10.99 3.43 13.16
C ARG A 70 -12.45 3.85 13.38
N ASN A 71 -13.27 3.83 12.34
CA ASN A 71 -14.68 4.23 12.37
C ASN A 71 -15.67 3.07 12.59
N VAL A 72 -15.20 1.84 12.80
CA VAL A 72 -16.06 0.72 13.21
C VAL A 72 -15.96 0.53 14.72
N GLY A 73 -16.61 1.42 15.48
CA GLY A 73 -16.81 1.25 16.92
C GLY A 73 -16.68 2.51 17.78
N ALA A 74 -17.76 3.30 17.84
CA ALA A 74 -18.29 3.92 19.05
C ALA A 74 -19.82 4.00 18.90
#